data_AF-A0A557SX33-F1
#
_entry.id   AF-A0A557SX33-F1
#
_cell.length_a   1.000
_cell.length_b   1.000
_cell.length_c   1.000
_cell.angle_alpha   90.00
_cell.angle_beta   90.00
_cell.angle_gamma   90.00
#
_symmetry.space_group_name_H-M   'P 1'
#
loop_
_entity.id
_entity.type
_entity.pdbx_description
1 polymer ?
#
loop_
_entity_poly.entity_id
_entity_poly.type
_entity_poly.pdbx_seq_one_letter_code
_entity_poly.pdbx_strand_id
1 'polypeptide(L)' 'MPIVNVQMYSGKNQREKDILAVAIIEDVSKILSVSEEEVMILFTEAPHGK' A
#
# COMPACT_ATOMS: atom_id res chain seq x y z
N MET A 1 12.48 -6.79 -5.60
CA MET A 1 11.25 -7.15 -4.88
C MET A 1 11.10 -6.30 -3.60
N PRO A 2 10.59 -5.06 -3.71
CA PRO A 2 10.30 -4.22 -2.55
C PRO A 2 9.03 -4.65 -1.81
N ILE A 3 9.04 -4.51 -0.48
CA ILE A 3 7.88 -4.73 0.38
C ILE A 3 7.54 -3.40 1.05
N VAL A 4 6.31 -2.94 0.88
CA VAL A 4 5.79 -1.71 1.48
C VAL A 4 4.71 -2.07 2.48
N ASN A 5 4.93 -1.75 3.76
CA ASN A 5 3.90 -1.90 4.79
C ASN A 5 3.29 -0.53 5.09
N VAL A 6 2.00 -0.39 4.81
CA VAL A 6 1.21 0.81 5.12
C VAL A 6 0.45 0.55 6.40
N GLN A 7 0.89 1.18 7.49
CA GLN A 7 0.17 1.17 8.76
C GLN A 7 -0.82 2.32 8.79
N MET A 8 -2.10 2.01 9.01
CA MET A 8 -3.16 3.00 9.06
C MET A 8 -4.20 2.64 10.11
N TYR A 9 -4.95 3.63 10.58
CA TYR A 9 -6.09 3.33 11.43
C TYR A 9 -7.28 2.82 10.61
N SER A 10 -8.06 1.94 11.23
CA SER A 10 -9.30 1.40 10.66
C SER A 10 -10.31 2.52 10.39
N GLY A 11 -10.99 2.48 9.24
CA GLY A 11 -12.03 3.45 8.90
C GLY A 11 -12.07 3.81 7.41
N LYS A 12 -11.10 3.32 6.64
CA LYS A 12 -11.09 3.43 5.19
C LYS A 12 -11.70 2.19 4.55
N ASN A 13 -12.49 2.41 3.51
CA ASN A 13 -13.09 1.32 2.77
C ASN A 13 -12.05 0.66 1.85
N GLN A 14 -12.37 -0.54 1.34
CA GLN A 14 -11.43 -1.30 0.52
C GLN A 14 -11.04 -0.53 -0.76
N ARG A 15 -11.99 0.17 -1.39
CA ARG A 15 -11.74 0.94 -2.61
C ARG A 15 -10.71 2.06 -2.41
N GLU A 16 -10.75 2.75 -1.27
CA GLU A 16 -9.75 3.76 -0.93
C GLU A 16 -8.35 3.14 -0.78
N LYS A 17 -8.26 1.94 -0.18
CA LYS A 17 -6.99 1.19 -0.06
C LYS A 17 -6.47 0.73 -1.41
N ASP A 18 -7.35 0.25 -2.29
CA ASP A 18 -6.96 -0.22 -3.62
C ASP A 18 -6.41 0.94 -4.47
N ILE A 19 -7.04 2.12 -4.41
CA ILE A 19 -6.54 3.34 -5.10
C ILE A 19 -5.16 3.73 -4.56
N LEU A 20 -4.98 3.71 -3.24
CA LEU A 20 -3.70 4.02 -2.61
C LEU A 20 -2.63 2.97 -2.97
N ALA A 21 -3.01 1.69 -3.05
CA ALA A 21 -2.11 0.61 -3.45
C ALA A 21 -1.56 0.84 -4.87
N VAL A 22 -2.43 1.17 -5.82
CA VAL A 22 -2.02 1.43 -7.21
C VAL A 22 -1.04 2.61 -7.29
N ALA A 23 -1.34 3.71 -6.60
CA ALA A 23 -0.47 4.87 -6.58
C ALA A 23 0.93 4.54 -6.00
N ILE A 24 0.99 3.78 -4.91
CA ILE A 24 2.26 3.35 -4.31
C ILE A 24 3.01 2.39 -5.25
N ILE A 25 2.34 1.42 -5.87
CA ILE A 25 2.97 0.48 -6.81
C ILE A 25 3.62 1.24 -7.96
N GLU A 26 2.88 2.15 -8.59
CA GLU A 26 3.39 2.94 -9.71
C GLU A 26 4.64 3.75 -9.32
N ASP A 27 4.60 4.43 -8.18
CA ASP A 27 5.71 5.28 -7.73
C ASP A 27 6.93 4.45 -7.32
N VAL A 28 6.72 3.36 -6.59
CA VAL A 28 7.81 2.45 -6.18
C VAL A 28 8.45 1.78 -7.38
N SER A 29 7.64 1.32 -8.34
CA SER A 29 8.07 0.75 -9.62
C SER A 29 8.96 1.73 -10.38
N LYS A 30 8.48 2.99 -10.56
CA LYS A 30 9.23 4.06 -11.25
C LYS A 30 10.55 4.40 -10.55
N ILE A 31 10.55 4.54 -9.22
CA ILE A 31 11.74 4.96 -8.46
C ILE A 31 12.80 3.86 -8.42
N LEU A 32 12.40 2.61 -8.19
CA LEU A 32 13.33 1.49 -8.02
C LEU A 32 13.63 0.75 -9.33
N SER A 33 12.98 1.12 -10.44
CA SER A 33 13.12 0.46 -11.75
C SER A 33 12.86 -1.05 -11.68
N VAL A 34 11.82 -1.44 -10.95
CA VAL A 34 11.36 -2.84 -10.79
C VAL A 34 10.03 -3.04 -11.48
N SER A 35 9.65 -4.29 -11.78
CA SER A 35 8.31 -4.55 -12.32
C SER A 35 7.25 -4.33 -11.22
N GLU A 36 6.05 -3.88 -11.61
CA GLU A 36 4.92 -3.72 -10.68
C GLU A 36 4.56 -5.03 -9.98
N GLU A 37 4.69 -6.16 -10.69
CA GLU A 37 4.45 -7.52 -10.17
C GLU A 37 5.44 -7.90 -9.05
N GLU A 38 6.58 -7.22 -8.93
CA GLU A 38 7.58 -7.45 -7.90
C GLU A 38 7.34 -6.60 -6.63
N VAL A 39 6.34 -5.71 -6.63
CA VAL A 39 6.03 -4.83 -5.51
C VAL A 39 4.93 -5.46 -4.65
N MET A 40 5.26 -5.77 -3.39
CA MET A 40 4.27 -6.26 -2.43
C MET A 40 3.82 -5.12 -1.52
N ILE A 41 2.52 -4.85 -1.48
CA ILE A 41 1.92 -3.91 -0.52
C ILE A 41 1.13 -4.68 0.53
N LEU A 42 1.43 -4.39 1.80
CA LEU A 42 0.69 -4.88 2.94
C LEU A 42 0.03 -3.71 3.66
N PHE A 43 -1.29 -3.74 3.78
CA PHE A 43 -2.03 -2.81 4.64
C PHE A 43 -2.21 -3.43 6.01
N THR A 44 -1.69 -2.75 7.04
CA THR A 44 -1.89 -3.12 8.43
C THR A 44 -2.82 -2.11 9.08
N GLU A 45 -4.01 -2.55 9.48
CA GLU A 45 -4.98 -1.68 10.17
C GLU A 45 -4.91 -1.85 11.68
N ALA A 46 -4.79 -0.71 12.38
CA ALA A 46 -4.99 -0.64 13.81
C ALA A 46 -6.40 -0.09 14.11
N PRO A 47 -7.16 -0.66 15.05
CA PRO A 47 -8.39 -0.03 15.51
C PRO A 47 -8.07 1.35 16.10
N HIS A 48 -8.91 2.35 15.82
CA HIS A 48 -8.86 3.59 16.58
C HIS A 48 -9.14 3.23 18.06
N GLY A 49 -8.21 3.59 18.95
CA GLY A 49 -8.41 3.43 20.38
C GLY A 49 -9.68 4.18 20.80
N LYS A 50 -10.58 3.48 21.49
CA LYS A 50 -11.66 4.14 22.24
C LYS A 50 -11.05 4.94 23.39
#